data_AF-A0A444YIJ5-F1
#
_entry.id   AF-A0A444YIJ5-F1
#
_cell.length_a   1.000
_cell.length_b   1.000
_cell.length_c   1.000
_cell.angle_alpha   90.00
_cell.angle_beta   90.00
_cell.angle_gamma   90.00
#
_symmetry.space_group_name_H-M   'P 1'
#
loop_
_entity.id
_entity.type
_entity.pdbx_description
1 polymer ?
#
loop_
_entity_poly.entity_id
_entity_poly.type
_entity_poly.pdbx_seq_one_letter_code
_entity_poly.pdbx_strand_id
1 'polypeptide(L)' 'MGETASATASTVDDDLLLKNFFAEVSKAERDNEVARILSYFKLNPFEYLKLPFDSSPDDVKKQYRKLSLMVHP' A
#
# COMPACT_ATOMS: atom_id res chain seq x y z
N MET A 1 25.78 -47.86 3.91
CA MET A 1 25.95 -46.46 3.49
C MET A 1 24.65 -45.90 2.87
N GLY A 2 23.50 -46.00 3.54
CA GLY A 2 22.20 -45.61 2.96
C GLY A 2 21.46 -44.47 3.68
N GLU A 3 21.81 -44.17 4.93
CA GLU A 3 21.05 -43.20 5.75
C GLU A 3 21.44 -41.74 5.53
N THR A 4 22.68 -41.46 5.11
CA THR A 4 23.17 -40.08 4.96
C THR A 4 22.55 -39.33 3.78
N ALA A 5 22.20 -40.03 2.69
CA ALA A 5 21.58 -39.43 1.52
C ALA A 5 20.11 -39.04 1.76
N SER A 6 19.38 -39.83 2.56
CA SER A 6 17.98 -39.56 2.90
C SER A 6 17.86 -38.35 3.85
N ALA A 7 18.79 -38.21 4.80
CA ALA A 7 18.82 -37.08 5.73
C ALA A 7 19.19 -35.75 5.04
N THR A 8 20.10 -35.78 4.06
CA THR A 8 20.43 -34.58 3.27
C THR A 8 19.30 -34.15 2.33
N ALA A 9 18.51 -35.08 1.82
CA ALA A 9 17.37 -34.76 0.96
C ALA A 9 16.23 -34.10 1.76
N SER A 10 15.94 -34.58 2.98
CA SER A 10 14.94 -33.96 3.86
C SER A 10 15.35 -32.56 4.31
N THR A 11 16.63 -32.34 4.65
CA THR A 11 17.11 -31.00 5.06
C THR A 11 17.02 -29.98 3.93
N VAL A 12 17.22 -30.40 2.68
CA VAL A 12 17.09 -29.51 1.52
C VAL A 12 15.62 -29.13 1.29
N ASP A 13 14.68 -30.06 1.50
CA ASP A 13 13.25 -29.80 1.37
C ASP A 13 12.75 -28.86 2.49
N ASP A 14 13.23 -29.05 3.72
CA ASP A 14 12.96 -28.17 4.86
C ASP A 14 13.51 -26.74 4.63
N ASP A 15 14.72 -26.62 4.07
CA ASP A 15 15.32 -25.32 3.72
C ASP A 15 14.54 -24.61 2.61
N LEU A 16 14.01 -25.36 1.64
CA LEU A 16 13.15 -24.81 0.58
C LEU A 16 11.81 -24.35 1.14
N LEU A 17 11.21 -25.13 2.03
CA LEU A 17 9.97 -24.77 2.73
C LEU A 17 10.16 -23.49 3.55
N LEU A 18 11.26 -23.39 4.30
CA LEU A 18 11.59 -22.23 5.11
C LEU A 18 11.81 -20.96 4.25
N LYS A 19 12.49 -21.09 3.11
CA LYS A 19 12.67 -19.98 2.15
C LYS A 19 11.34 -19.50 1.58
N ASN A 20 10.45 -20.42 1.22
CA ASN A 20 9.11 -20.07 0.72
C ASN A 20 8.29 -19.34 1.78
N PHE A 21 8.34 -19.81 3.04
CA PHE A 21 7.68 -19.14 4.15
C PHE A 21 8.18 -17.70 4.36
N PHE A 22 9.51 -17.49 4.37
CA PHE A 22 10.06 -16.12 4.48
C PHE A 22 9.68 -15.22 3.30
N ALA A 23 9.58 -15.78 2.09
CA ALA A 23 9.13 -15.03 0.92
C ALA A 23 7.66 -14.59 1.06
N GLU A 24 6.79 -15.44 1.60
CA GLU A 24 5.39 -15.11 1.87
C GLU A 24 5.25 -14.03 2.96
N VAL A 25 5.98 -14.15 4.07
CA VAL A 25 5.99 -13.15 5.14
C VAL A 25 6.47 -11.80 4.59
N SER A 26 7.57 -11.78 3.85
CA SER A 26 8.09 -10.55 3.23
C SER A 26 7.10 -9.92 2.24
N LYS A 27 6.33 -10.74 1.50
CA LYS A 27 5.26 -10.25 0.63
C LYS A 27 4.15 -9.62 1.46
N ALA A 28 3.68 -10.28 2.53
CA ALA A 28 2.64 -9.75 3.40
C ALA A 28 3.06 -8.42 4.07
N GLU A 29 4.31 -8.29 4.49
CA GLU A 29 4.86 -7.05 5.03
C GLU A 29 4.86 -5.91 4.00
N ARG A 30 5.27 -6.20 2.75
CA ARG A 30 5.23 -5.22 1.65
C ARG A 30 3.80 -4.79 1.32
N ASP A 31 2.86 -5.73 1.26
CA ASP A 31 1.46 -5.44 0.96
C ASP A 31 0.84 -4.57 2.07
N ASN A 32 1.17 -4.83 3.34
CA ASN A 32 0.78 -3.98 4.47
C ASN A 32 1.36 -2.56 4.36
N GLU A 33 2.63 -2.43 3.97
CA GLU A 33 3.26 -1.11 3.83
C GLU A 33 2.65 -0.31 2.67
N VAL A 34 2.33 -0.96 1.55
CA VAL A 34 1.61 -0.33 0.44
C VAL A 34 0.23 0.14 0.88
N ALA A 35 -0.54 -0.71 1.57
CA ALA A 35 -1.85 -0.34 2.10
C ALA A 35 -1.76 0.83 3.08
N ARG A 36 -0.75 0.82 3.96
CA ARG A 36 -0.45 1.91 4.90
C ARG A 36 -0.24 3.21 4.13
N ILE A 37 0.70 3.26 3.19
CA ILE A 37 1.02 4.47 2.41
C ILE A 37 -0.20 4.98 1.64
N LEU A 38 -0.92 4.10 0.93
CA LEU A 38 -2.11 4.49 0.18
C LEU A 38 -3.22 5.02 1.09
N SER A 39 -3.33 4.49 2.31
CA SER A 39 -4.31 4.97 3.30
C SER A 39 -3.99 6.34 3.88
N TYR A 40 -2.78 6.90 3.73
CA TYR A 40 -2.47 8.25 4.23
C TYR A 40 -3.03 9.35 3.33
N PHE A 41 -3.20 9.11 2.03
CA PHE A 41 -3.74 10.09 1.08
C PHE A 41 -5.28 10.06 1.04
N LYS A 42 -5.93 10.12 2.20
CA LYS A 42 -7.39 9.98 2.35
C LYS A 42 -8.22 11.07 1.68
N LEU A 43 -7.59 12.12 1.14
CA LEU A 43 -8.30 13.24 0.55
C LEU A 43 -7.81 13.48 -0.87
N ASN A 44 -8.67 13.19 -1.83
CA ASN A 44 -8.58 13.78 -3.14
C ASN A 44 -9.04 15.25 -3.04
N PRO A 45 -8.15 16.24 -3.28
CA PRO A 45 -8.52 17.65 -3.17
C PRO A 45 -9.66 18.05 -4.12
N PHE A 46 -9.74 17.41 -5.29
CA PHE A 46 -10.78 17.68 -6.29
C PHE A 46 -12.14 17.17 -5.83
N GLU A 47 -12.20 16.00 -5.18
CA GLU A 47 -13.43 15.51 -4.56
C GLU A 47 -13.91 16.45 -3.44
N TYR A 48 -12.99 16.93 -2.61
CA TYR A 48 -13.34 17.83 -1.51
C TYR A 48 -13.80 19.21 -2.01
N LEU A 49 -13.16 19.72 -3.07
CA LEU A 49 -13.57 20.94 -3.75
C LEU A 49 -14.83 20.76 -4.59
N LYS A 50 -15.28 19.51 -4.84
CA LYS A 50 -16.38 19.17 -5.77
C LYS A 50 -16.12 19.71 -7.18
N LEU A 51 -14.88 19.55 -7.65
CA LEU A 51 -14.43 20.00 -8.95
C LEU A 51 -13.91 18.81 -9.77
N PRO A 52 -14.10 18.80 -11.10
CA PRO A 52 -13.47 17.82 -11.97
C PRO A 52 -11.96 18.11 -12.14
N PHE A 53 -11.17 17.10 -12.50
CA PHE A 53 -9.71 17.20 -12.60
C PHE A 53 -9.20 18.13 -13.71
N ASP A 54 -10.05 18.44 -14.69
CA ASP A 54 -9.80 19.38 -15.79
C ASP A 54 -10.14 20.84 -15.42
N SER A 55 -10.55 21.10 -14.17
CA SER A 55 -10.86 22.44 -13.69
C SER A 55 -9.66 23.38 -13.80
N SER A 56 -9.92 24.62 -14.19
CA SER A 56 -8.87 25.63 -14.24
C SER A 56 -8.34 25.98 -12.83
N PRO A 57 -7.09 26.46 -12.71
CA PRO A 57 -6.56 26.94 -11.44
C PRO A 57 -7.40 28.06 -10.80
N ASP A 58 -8.11 28.85 -11.62
CA ASP A 58 -8.97 29.93 -11.13
C ASP A 58 -10.27 29.40 -10.50
N ASP A 59 -10.82 28.32 -11.05
CA ASP A 59 -12.00 27.65 -10.49
C ASP A 59 -11.69 26.99 -9.15
N VAL A 60 -10.52 26.35 -9.05
CA VAL A 60 -9.98 25.81 -7.79
C VAL A 60 -9.89 26.90 -6.72
N LYS A 61 -9.30 28.06 -7.04
CA LYS A 61 -9.18 29.19 -6.11
C LYS A 61 -10.53 29.74 -5.66
N LYS A 62 -11.49 29.89 -6.59
CA LYS A 62 -12.84 30.40 -6.27
C LYS A 62 -13.58 29.43 -5.35
N GLN A 63 -13.55 28.15 -5.67
CA GLN A 63 -14.27 27.12 -4.93
C GLN A 63 -13.68 26.88 -3.55
N TYR A 64 -12.34 26.88 -3.42
CA TYR A 64 -11.66 26.83 -2.13
C TYR A 64 -12.11 27.98 -1.22
N ARG A 65 -12.07 29.23 -1.71
CA ARG A 65 -12.53 30.41 -0.94
C ARG A 65 -13.98 30.28 -0.49
N LYS A 66 -14.86 29.80 -1.37
CA LYS A 66 -16.28 29.60 -1.06
C LYS A 66 -16.47 28.56 0.04
N LEU A 67 -15.83 27.39 -0.08
CA LEU A 67 -15.92 26.32 0.91
C LEU A 67 -15.32 26.75 2.25
N SER A 68 -14.13 27.35 2.24
CA SER A 68 -13.44 27.77 3.47
C SER A 68 -14.26 28.77 4.29
N LEU A 69 -15.04 29.64 3.63
CA LEU A 69 -15.93 30.59 4.32
C LEU A 69 -17.14 29.90 4.97
N MET A 70 -17.63 28.78 4.41
CA MET A 70 -18.77 28.04 4.96
C MET A 70 -18.42 27.14 6.15
N VAL A 71 -17.14 26.79 6.29
CA VAL A 71 -16.63 25.97 7.42
C VAL A 71 -15.75 26.77 8.38
N HIS A 72 -15.69 28.10 8.22
CA HIS A 72 -14.99 28.95 9.17
C HIS A 72 -15.81 29.00 10.48
N PRO A 73 -15.21 28.74 11.67
CA PRO A 73 -15.87 28.97 12.94
C PRO A 73 -16.26 30.44 13.12
#